data_AF-D7BPQ6-F1
#
_entry.id   AF-D7BPQ6-F1
#
_cell.length_a   1.000
_cell.length_b   1.000
_cell.length_c   1.000
_cell.angle_alpha   90.00
_cell.angle_beta   90.00
_cell.angle_gamma   90.00
#
_symmetry.space_group_name_H-M   'P 1'
#
loop_
_entity.id
_entity.type
_entity.pdbx_description
1 polymer ?
#
loop_
_entity_poly.entity_id
_entity_poly.type
_entity_poly.pdbx_seq_one_letter_code
_entity_poly.pdbx_strand_id
1 'polypeptide(L)' 'MGLLKEVIRLVVRNDEESLAELRRRHRMHELKGNWAGAKECHVANLGDWLCVWQVSDNLAIFLRTGTPDEIFR' A
#
# COMPACT_ATOMS: atom_id res chain seq x y z
N MET A 1 -12.12 5.86 -8.03
CA MET A 1 -10.73 6.10 -8.53
C MET A 1 -9.96 7.19 -7.77
N GLY A 2 -10.57 8.25 -7.22
CA GLY A 2 -9.81 9.33 -6.55
C GLY A 2 -8.98 8.89 -5.34
N LEU A 3 -9.54 8.01 -4.51
CA LEU A 3 -8.92 7.56 -3.26
C LEU A 3 -7.67 6.69 -3.48
N LEU A 4 -7.71 5.77 -4.45
CA LEU A 4 -6.52 4.99 -4.81
C LEU A 4 -5.40 5.88 -5.38
N LYS A 5 -5.75 6.91 -6.16
CA LYS A 5 -4.75 7.86 -6.68
C LYS A 5 -4.02 8.60 -5.56
N GLU A 6 -4.68 8.89 -4.45
CA GLU A 6 -4.06 9.52 -3.28
C GLU A 6 -2.99 8.60 -2.66
N VAL A 7 -3.35 7.34 -2.40
CA VAL A 7 -2.40 6.33 -1.90
C VAL A 7 -1.22 6.16 -2.86
N ILE A 8 -1.48 6.05 -4.18
CA ILE A 8 -0.43 5.93 -5.19
C ILE A 8 0.53 7.12 -5.14
N ARG A 9 0.02 8.36 -5.00
CA ARG A 9 0.89 9.55 -4.88
C ARG A 9 1.79 9.48 -3.66
N LEU A 10 1.25 9.09 -2.50
CA LEU A 10 2.03 8.94 -1.27
C LEU A 10 3.12 7.88 -1.43
N VAL A 11 2.77 6.73 -2.03
CA VAL A 11 3.72 5.65 -2.32
C VAL A 11 4.82 6.10 -3.28
N VAL A 12 4.47 6.84 -4.34
CA VAL A 12 5.44 7.35 -5.32
C VAL A 12 6.34 8.43 -4.72
N ARG A 13 5.82 9.29 -3.83
CA ARG A 13 6.61 10.33 -3.16
C ARG A 13 7.65 9.72 -2.22
N ASN A 14 7.29 8.62 -1.52
CA ASN A 14 8.18 7.75 -0.73
C ASN A 14 9.11 8.46 0.28
N ASP A 15 8.78 9.70 0.68
CA ASP A 15 9.50 10.41 1.74
C ASP A 15 8.92 10.09 3.12
N GLU A 16 9.63 10.53 4.16
CA GLU A 16 9.29 10.22 5.55
C GLU A 16 7.88 10.67 5.92
N GLU A 17 7.45 11.86 5.48
CA GLU A 17 6.10 12.37 5.74
C GLU A 17 5.03 11.53 5.05
N SER A 18 5.24 11.12 3.79
CA SER A 18 4.31 10.26 3.06
C SER A 18 4.18 8.89 3.71
N LEU A 19 5.31 8.31 4.12
CA LEU A 19 5.34 7.03 4.80
C LEU A 19 4.68 7.12 6.19
N ALA A 20 4.87 8.23 6.91
CA ALA A 20 4.19 8.48 8.19
C ALA A 20 2.67 8.59 8.00
N GLU A 21 2.22 9.29 6.96
CA GLU A 21 0.80 9.41 6.62
C GLU A 21 0.20 8.04 6.24
N LEU A 22 0.89 7.27 5.41
CA LEU A 22 0.50 5.90 5.04
C LEU A 22 0.38 5.00 6.29
N ARG A 23 1.31 5.07 7.24
CA ARG A 23 1.23 4.27 8.48
C ARG A 23 0.08 4.73 9.37
N ARG A 24 -0.05 6.03 9.60
CA ARG A 24 -1.00 6.60 10.56
C ARG A 24 -2.44 6.56 10.07
N ARG A 25 -2.67 6.93 8.80
CA ARG A 25 -4.02 6.99 8.23
C ARG A 25 -4.36 5.69 7.55
N HIS A 26 -3.52 5.21 6.65
CA HIS A 26 -3.80 4.04 5.81
C HIS A 26 -3.41 2.69 6.43
N ARG A 27 -2.93 2.69 7.69
CA ARG A 27 -2.50 1.47 8.42
C ARG A 27 -1.42 0.69 7.66
N MET A 28 -0.54 1.40 6.98
CA MET A 28 0.53 0.79 6.21
C MET A 28 1.44 -0.07 7.08
N HIS A 29 1.72 -1.28 6.61
CA HIS A 29 2.66 -2.19 7.25
C HIS A 29 3.30 -3.13 6.22
N GLU A 30 4.40 -3.75 6.63
CA GLU A 30 5.08 -4.76 5.82
C GLU A 30 4.40 -6.13 5.96
N LEU A 31 4.22 -6.79 4.82
CA LEU A 31 3.69 -8.14 4.73
C LEU A 31 4.77 -9.17 5.09
N LYS A 32 4.31 -10.36 5.46
CA LYS A 32 5.16 -11.49 5.91
C LYS A 32 4.93 -12.72 5.04
N GLY A 33 5.76 -13.76 5.24
CA GLY A 33 5.61 -15.05 4.54
C GLY A 33 5.88 -14.92 3.03
N ASN A 34 5.00 -15.48 2.20
CA ASN A 34 5.12 -15.43 0.73
C ASN A 34 5.11 -14.00 0.15
N TRP A 35 4.68 -13.03 0.96
CA TRP A 35 4.65 -11.61 0.60
C TRP A 35 5.74 -10.79 1.28
N ALA A 36 6.75 -11.44 1.88
CA ALA A 36 7.84 -10.74 2.56
C ALA A 36 8.50 -9.69 1.66
N GLY A 37 8.73 -8.50 2.22
CA GLY A 37 9.28 -7.34 1.50
C GLY A 37 8.25 -6.49 0.76
N ALA A 38 7.01 -6.98 0.58
CA ALA A 38 5.90 -6.14 0.15
C ALA A 38 5.30 -5.34 1.32
N LYS A 39 4.65 -4.23 0.99
CA LYS A 39 3.88 -3.39 1.90
C LYS A 39 2.42 -3.41 1.47
N GLU A 40 1.52 -3.32 2.43
CA GLU A 40 0.10 -3.08 2.17
C GLU A 40 -0.43 -1.90 2.96
N CYS A 41 -1.54 -1.32 2.49
CA CYS A 41 -2.32 -0.35 3.25
C CYS A 41 -3.78 -0.31 2.77
N HIS A 42 -4.67 0.21 3.61
CA HIS A 42 -6.08 0.43 3.25
C HIS A 42 -6.25 1.69 2.39
N VAL A 43 -6.95 1.54 1.26
CA VAL A 43 -7.45 2.64 0.48
C VAL A 43 -8.66 3.23 1.22
N ALA A 44 -8.62 4.53 1.50
CA ALA A 44 -9.70 5.30 2.13
C ALA A 44 -10.08 4.94 3.59
N ASN A 45 -9.25 4.17 4.32
CA ASN A 45 -9.45 3.81 5.73
C ASN A 45 -10.79 3.14 6.08
N LEU A 46 -11.60 2.83 5.07
CA LEU A 46 -12.97 2.33 5.18
C LEU A 46 -13.06 1.05 4.36
N GLY A 47 -13.13 -0.08 5.05
CA GLY A 47 -13.47 -1.39 4.49
C GLY A 47 -12.29 -2.18 3.91
N ASP A 48 -12.66 -3.10 3.03
CA ASP A 48 -11.84 -4.19 2.52
C ASP A 48 -11.17 -3.81 1.20
N TRP A 49 -10.58 -2.62 1.08
CA TRP A 49 -9.83 -2.26 -0.13
C TRP A 49 -8.38 -1.99 0.20
N LEU A 50 -7.51 -2.88 -0.26
CA LEU A 50 -6.07 -2.83 -0.04
C LEU A 50 -5.32 -2.44 -1.31
N CYS A 51 -4.17 -1.82 -1.11
CA CYS A 51 -3.15 -1.61 -2.14
C CYS A 51 -1.86 -2.28 -1.65
N VAL A 52 -1.28 -3.14 -2.50
CA VAL A 52 -0.04 -3.86 -2.20
C VAL A 52 1.05 -3.44 -3.18
N TRP A 53 2.22 -3.10 -2.65
CA TRP A 53 3.35 -2.66 -3.46
C TRP A 53 4.69 -3.13 -2.89
N GLN A 54 5.72 -3.08 -3.73
CA GLN A 54 7.12 -3.20 -3.35
C GLN A 54 7.89 -1.96 -3.78
N VAL A 55 9.00 -1.69 -3.10
CA VAL A 55 9.95 -0.64 -3.48
C VAL A 55 11.31 -1.30 -3.68
N SER A 56 11.93 -1.03 -4.84
CA SER A 56 13.31 -1.43 -5.14
C SER A 56 14.02 -0.22 -5.74
N ASP A 57 15.08 0.24 -5.09
CA ASP A 57 15.82 1.44 -5.48
C ASP A 57 14.87 2.65 -5.68
N ASN A 58 14.70 3.10 -6.93
CA ASN A 58 13.84 4.21 -7.32
C ASN A 58 12.52 3.77 -7.98
N LEU A 59 12.16 2.48 -7.89
CA LEU A 59 10.97 1.91 -8.51
C LEU A 59 9.94 1.52 -7.44
N ALA A 60 8.71 2.04 -7.60
CA ALA A 60 7.53 1.54 -6.91
C ALA A 60 6.78 0.57 -7.82
N ILE A 61 6.65 -0.68 -7.40
CA ILE A 61 5.97 -1.75 -8.14
C ILE A 61 4.63 -2.04 -7.44
N PHE A 62 3.53 -1.67 -8.08
CA PHE A 62 2.19 -1.97 -7.58
C PHE A 62 1.80 -3.39 -8.01
N LEU A 63 1.63 -4.27 -7.03
CA LEU A 63 1.46 -5.70 -7.26
C LEU A 63 -0.02 -6.06 -7.42
N ARG A 64 -0.85 -5.65 -6.45
CA ARG A 64 -2.29 -5.96 -6.41
C ARG A 64 -3.07 -4.85 -5.73
N THR A 65 -4.34 -4.74 -6.07
CA THR A 65 -5.33 -3.96 -5.33
C THR A 65 -6.67 -4.65 -5.39
N GLY A 66 -7.42 -4.66 -4.28
CA GLY A 66 -8.64 -5.42 -4.13
C GLY A 66 -8.93 -5.73 -2.67
N THR A 67 -9.82 -6.66 -2.44
CA THR A 67 -10.15 -7.18 -1.10
C THR A 67 -9.07 -8.10 -0.55
N PRO A 68 -8.99 -8.30 0.78
CA PRO A 68 -8.05 -9.25 1.36
C PRO A 68 -8.16 -10.65 0.74
N ASP A 69 -9.39 -11.12 0.49
CA ASP A 69 -9.65 -12.43 -0.13
C ASP A 69 -9.16 -12.54 -1.58
N GLU A 70 -9.24 -11.45 -2.35
CA GLU A 70 -8.71 -11.40 -3.72
C GLU A 70 -7.19 -11.34 -3.75
N ILE A 71 -6.57 -10.72 -2.75
CA ILE A 71 -5.12 -10.51 -2.71
C ILE A 71 -4.39 -11.72 -2.16
N PHE A 72 -4.90 -12.33 -1.08
CA PHE A 72 -4.17 -13.33 -0.27
C PHE A 72 -4.59 -14.78 -0.48
N ARG A 73 -5.44 -15.06 -1.47
CA ARG A 73 -5.71 -16.42 -1.94
C ARG A 73 -4.53 -17.05 -2.68
#